data_AF-A0A1B6BGF6-F1
#
_entry.id   AF-A0A1B6BGF6-F1
#
_cell.length_a   1.000
_cell.length_b   1.000
_cell.length_c   1.000
_cell.angle_alpha   90.00
_cell.angle_beta   90.00
_cell.angle_gamma   90.00
#
_symmetry.space_group_name_H-M   'P 1'
#
loop_
_entity.id
_entity.type
_entity.pdbx_description
1 polymer ?
#
loop_
_entity_poly.entity_id
_entity_poly.type
_entity_poly.pdbx_seq_one_letter_code
_entity_poly.pdbx_strand_id
1 'polypeptide(L)'
;MTTERIKTLNPDNFTPIDVILEWKNEGISIFHGDLKTDYFEGHKDEIRIEQESVDKIIINDTLNNANDPERIIVEAKRVLRKNGKIFLSFYNFEEQKPFSSWINKLKVKYLMKQEVPFSWSIDYIANIIEKNDLLIDKNIVIKTHQPSLIYFEIIKLENDQFNPREEIPHFF
;
A
#
# COMPACT_ATOMS: atom_id res chain seq x y z
N MET A 1 3.00 2.83 -10.48
CA MET A 1 3.68 3.89 -9.71
C MET A 1 5.08 3.43 -9.32
N THR A 2 6.12 4.09 -9.83
CA THR A 2 7.53 3.78 -9.53
C THR A 2 8.07 4.70 -8.44
N THR A 3 9.20 4.33 -7.83
CA THR A 3 9.96 5.19 -6.89
C THR A 3 10.18 6.61 -7.41
N GLU A 4 10.55 6.76 -8.69
CA GLU A 4 10.73 8.07 -9.34
C GLU A 4 9.46 8.93 -9.30
N ARG A 5 8.29 8.32 -9.55
CA ARG A 5 7.02 9.03 -9.57
C ARG A 5 6.60 9.47 -8.18
N ILE A 6 6.87 8.68 -7.14
CA ILE A 6 6.57 9.05 -5.76
C ILE A 6 7.52 10.16 -5.27
N LYS A 7 8.80 10.10 -5.64
CA LYS A 7 9.77 11.20 -5.41
C LYS A 7 9.31 12.52 -6.06
N THR A 8 8.67 12.46 -7.22
CA THR A 8 8.11 13.65 -7.87
C THR A 8 6.90 14.21 -7.11
N LEU A 9 6.05 13.34 -6.55
CA LEU A 9 4.84 13.76 -5.83
C LEU A 9 5.11 14.22 -4.40
N ASN A 10 6.14 13.67 -3.76
CA ASN A 10 6.55 14.02 -2.39
C ASN A 10 8.08 14.07 -2.29
N PRO A 11 8.75 15.08 -2.85
CA PRO A 11 10.21 15.17 -2.85
C PRO A 11 10.79 15.26 -1.44
N ASP A 12 10.13 15.99 -0.54
CA ASP A 12 10.56 16.18 0.84
C ASP A 12 10.49 14.90 1.69
N ASN A 13 9.78 13.89 1.18
CA ASN A 13 9.67 12.60 1.84
C ASN A 13 10.82 11.65 1.49
N PHE A 14 11.83 12.01 0.69
CA PHE A 14 12.95 11.10 0.39
C PHE A 14 14.30 11.75 0.68
N THR A 15 15.15 10.99 1.38
CA THR A 15 16.52 11.36 1.70
C THR A 15 17.49 10.35 1.07
N PRO A 16 18.71 10.77 0.71
CA PRO A 16 19.71 9.86 0.13
C PRO A 16 20.15 8.71 1.05
N ILE A 17 19.81 8.78 2.34
CA ILE A 17 20.18 7.77 3.34
C ILE A 17 19.06 6.78 3.65
N ASP A 18 17.86 6.98 3.08
CA ASP A 18 16.73 6.09 3.33
C ASP A 18 16.99 4.69 2.77
N VAL A 19 16.55 3.67 3.50
CA VAL A 19 16.33 2.34 2.96
C VAL A 19 14.90 2.26 2.43
N ILE A 20 14.76 2.03 1.12
CA ILE A 20 13.48 1.98 0.42
C ILE A 20 13.24 0.58 -0.11
N LEU A 21 12.07 0.03 0.16
CA LEU A 21 11.64 -1.26 -0.34
C LEU A 21 10.50 -1.09 -1.32
N GLU A 22 10.66 -1.58 -2.56
CA GLU A 22 9.65 -1.46 -3.62
C GLU A 22 9.08 -2.84 -3.97
N TRP A 23 7.77 -3.02 -3.73
CA TRP A 23 7.01 -4.20 -4.13
C TRP A 23 6.39 -4.04 -5.52
N LYS A 24 6.76 -4.95 -6.41
CA LYS A 24 6.27 -5.09 -7.79
C LYS A 24 5.64 -6.46 -7.97
N ASN A 25 4.82 -6.64 -9.01
CA ASN A 25 4.18 -7.93 -9.32
C ASN A 25 5.15 -9.11 -9.32
N GLU A 26 6.36 -8.93 -9.86
CA GLU A 26 7.36 -9.98 -10.07
C GLU A 26 8.35 -10.15 -8.91
N GLY A 27 8.38 -9.25 -7.93
CA GLY A 27 9.34 -9.34 -6.83
C GLY A 27 9.53 -8.06 -6.05
N ILE A 28 10.66 -7.98 -5.35
CA ILE A 28 10.99 -6.95 -4.36
C ILE A 28 12.33 -6.33 -4.72
N SER A 29 12.41 -5.01 -4.75
CA SER A 29 13.67 -4.28 -4.90
C SER A 29 14.00 -3.51 -3.63
N ILE A 30 15.26 -3.53 -3.20
CA ILE A 30 15.75 -2.69 -2.10
C ILE A 30 16.65 -1.59 -2.69
N PHE A 31 16.48 -0.38 -2.17
CA PHE A 31 17.28 0.77 -2.53
C PHE A 31 17.84 1.42 -1.27
N HIS A 32 19.05 1.96 -1.37
CA HIS A 32 19.62 2.91 -0.42
C HIS A 32 19.68 4.28 -1.12
N GLY A 33 18.76 5.17 -0.76
CA GLY A 33 18.54 6.44 -1.45
C GLY A 33 18.09 6.28 -2.91
N ASP A 34 19.02 6.50 -3.83
CA ASP A 34 18.82 6.32 -5.28
C ASP A 34 19.45 5.03 -5.82
N LEU A 35 20.30 4.37 -5.04
CA LEU A 35 21.03 3.19 -5.47
C LEU A 35 20.20 1.94 -5.21
N LYS A 36 19.82 1.21 -6.28
CA LYS A 36 19.28 -0.15 -6.13
C LYS A 36 20.40 -1.07 -5.64
N THR A 37 20.22 -1.68 -4.48
CA THR A 37 21.23 -2.57 -3.88
C THR A 37 20.89 -4.02 -4.12
N ASP A 38 19.62 -4.40 -3.99
CA ASP A 38 19.19 -5.79 -4.03
C ASP A 38 17.88 -6.00 -4.80
N TYR A 39 17.70 -7.23 -5.27
CA TYR A 39 16.47 -7.69 -5.89
C TYR A 39 16.19 -9.14 -5.48
N PHE A 40 14.96 -9.37 -5.03
CA PHE A 40 14.47 -10.68 -4.66
C PHE A 40 13.32 -11.05 -5.59
N GLU A 41 13.52 -12.12 -6.34
CA GLU A 41 12.47 -12.77 -7.12
C GLU A 41 11.81 -13.84 -6.26
N GLY A 42 10.48 -13.85 -6.15
CA GLY A 42 9.77 -14.87 -5.37
C GLY A 42 8.54 -14.38 -4.62
N HIS A 43 7.93 -15.30 -3.86
CA HIS A 43 6.73 -15.07 -3.07
C HIS A 43 6.95 -13.95 -2.06
N LYS A 44 6.14 -12.89 -2.16
CA LYS A 44 6.20 -11.66 -1.34
C LYS A 44 5.87 -11.90 0.14
N ASP A 45 5.53 -13.13 0.46
CA ASP A 45 4.84 -13.54 1.66
C ASP A 45 5.84 -14.00 2.74
N GLU A 46 7.12 -14.20 2.39
CA GLU A 46 8.22 -14.63 3.26
C GLU A 46 9.52 -13.92 2.88
N ILE A 47 9.67 -12.67 3.30
CA ILE A 47 10.82 -11.86 2.95
C ILE A 47 11.86 -11.97 4.07
N ARG A 48 13.08 -12.37 3.72
CA ARG A 48 14.21 -12.42 4.67
C ARG A 48 14.82 -11.03 4.92
N ILE A 49 13.96 -10.07 5.24
CA ILE A 49 14.35 -8.71 5.63
C ILE A 49 14.12 -8.55 7.12
N GLU A 50 15.08 -7.91 7.79
CA GLU A 50 15.04 -7.71 9.23
C GLU A 50 13.85 -6.82 9.64
N GLN A 51 13.32 -7.07 10.84
CA GLN A 51 12.27 -6.23 11.42
C GLN A 51 12.80 -4.80 11.61
N GLU A 52 11.96 -3.81 11.33
CA GLU A 52 12.29 -2.39 11.53
C GLU A 52 13.62 -1.96 10.89
N SER A 53 13.88 -2.45 9.68
CA SER A 53 15.11 -2.16 8.92
C SER A 53 14.92 -1.17 7.77
N VAL A 54 13.66 -0.90 7.39
CA VAL A 54 13.29 -0.10 6.23
C VAL A 54 12.64 1.22 6.67
N ASP A 55 13.04 2.34 6.07
CA ASP A 55 12.44 3.64 6.37
C ASP A 55 11.15 3.86 5.56
N LYS A 56 11.15 3.39 4.30
CA LYS A 56 10.07 3.62 3.34
C LYS A 56 9.73 2.39 2.53
N ILE A 57 8.44 2.12 2.37
CA ILE A 57 7.96 1.03 1.53
C ILE A 57 7.08 1.60 0.43
N ILE A 58 7.26 1.11 -0.79
CA ILE A 58 6.47 1.46 -1.95
C ILE A 58 5.74 0.19 -2.39
N ILE A 59 4.42 0.22 -2.33
CA ILE A 59 3.56 -0.90 -2.75
C ILE A 59 2.78 -0.42 -3.96
N ASN A 60 3.17 -0.88 -5.14
CA ASN A 60 2.54 -0.44 -6.37
C ASN A 60 1.83 -1.58 -7.07
N ASP A 61 0.50 -1.48 -7.22
CA ASP A 61 -0.34 -2.39 -8.01
C ASP A 61 -0.26 -3.86 -7.58
N THR A 62 0.44 -4.10 -6.47
CA THR A 62 0.76 -5.42 -5.94
C THR A 62 -0.45 -5.99 -5.20
N LEU A 63 -1.22 -5.15 -4.50
CA LEU A 63 -2.43 -5.59 -3.79
C LEU A 63 -3.52 -6.08 -4.76
N ASN A 64 -3.62 -5.49 -5.95
CA ASN A 64 -4.64 -5.87 -6.93
C ASN A 64 -4.49 -7.32 -7.41
N ASN A 65 -3.28 -7.87 -7.36
CA ASN A 65 -2.97 -9.24 -7.77
C ASN A 65 -2.61 -10.14 -6.57
N ALA A 66 -2.75 -9.63 -5.34
CA ALA A 66 -2.43 -10.38 -4.15
C ALA A 66 -3.57 -11.34 -3.79
N ASN A 67 -3.22 -12.61 -3.55
CA ASN A 67 -4.18 -13.57 -2.97
C ASN A 67 -4.48 -13.22 -1.52
N ASP A 68 -3.47 -12.71 -0.80
CA ASP A 68 -3.58 -12.25 0.59
C ASP A 68 -2.96 -10.85 0.76
N PRO A 69 -3.80 -9.80 0.79
CA PRO A 69 -3.40 -8.40 0.89
C PRO A 69 -2.96 -8.04 2.31
N GLU A 70 -3.53 -8.72 3.29
CA GLU A 70 -3.37 -8.44 4.70
C GLU A 70 -1.99 -8.94 5.10
N ARG A 71 -1.59 -10.10 4.61
CA ARG A 71 -0.22 -10.60 4.74
C ARG A 71 0.83 -9.62 4.20
N ILE A 72 0.55 -8.97 3.06
CA ILE A 72 1.42 -7.94 2.49
C ILE A 72 1.51 -6.72 3.43
N ILE A 73 0.38 -6.22 3.96
CA ILE A 73 0.39 -5.09 4.89
C ILE A 73 1.07 -5.45 6.23
N VAL A 74 0.85 -6.66 6.74
CA VAL A 74 1.50 -7.20 7.96
C VAL A 74 3.01 -7.25 7.78
N GLU A 75 3.47 -7.79 6.65
CA GLU A 75 4.91 -7.89 6.38
C GLU A 75 5.53 -6.51 6.17
N ALA A 76 4.80 -5.57 5.56
CA ALA A 76 5.25 -4.19 5.43
C ALA A 76 5.43 -3.56 6.80
N LYS A 77 4.44 -3.69 7.69
CA LYS A 77 4.51 -3.21 9.08
C LYS A 77 5.70 -3.82 9.82
N ARG A 78 6.00 -5.11 9.60
CA ARG A 78 7.10 -5.81 10.27
C ARG A 78 8.45 -5.19 9.89
N VAL A 79 8.73 -5.01 8.61
CA VAL A 79 10.05 -4.50 8.15
C VAL A 79 10.17 -2.98 8.27
N LEU A 80 9.06 -2.24 8.28
CA LEU A 80 9.05 -0.79 8.41
C LEU A 80 9.44 -0.34 9.82
N ARG A 81 10.35 0.63 9.90
CA ARG A 81 10.70 1.33 11.14
C ARG A 81 9.51 2.11 11.69
N LYS A 82 9.56 2.40 12.99
CA LYS A 82 8.63 3.35 13.60
C LYS A 82 8.81 4.73 12.95
N ASN A 83 7.72 5.46 12.79
CA ASN A 83 7.59 6.68 11.99
C ASN A 83 7.95 6.52 10.49
N GLY A 84 8.20 5.29 10.05
CA GLY A 84 8.38 4.96 8.64
C GLY A 84 7.08 5.09 7.86
N LYS A 85 7.20 5.19 6.53
CA LYS A 85 6.08 5.44 5.64
C LYS A 85 5.88 4.31 4.62
N ILE A 86 4.62 3.97 4.36
CA ILE A 86 4.20 3.13 3.23
C ILE A 86 3.49 4.02 2.21
N PHE A 87 3.94 3.95 0.97
CA PHE A 87 3.31 4.58 -0.18
C PHE A 87 2.61 3.49 -0.98
N LEU A 88 1.30 3.40 -0.81
CA LEU A 88 0.47 2.36 -1.41
C LEU A 88 -0.33 2.94 -2.57
N SER A 89 -0.28 2.29 -3.73
CA SER A 89 -1.17 2.60 -4.85
C SER A 89 -1.89 1.37 -5.38
N PHE A 90 -3.20 1.48 -5.55
CA PHE A 90 -4.07 0.41 -6.04
C PHE A 90 -5.22 0.97 -6.89
N TYR A 91 -5.88 0.11 -7.65
CA TYR A 91 -6.97 0.51 -8.54
C TYR A 91 -8.30 0.27 -7.83
N ASN A 92 -9.14 1.29 -7.74
CA ASN A 92 -10.49 1.14 -7.22
C ASN A 92 -11.46 0.77 -8.35
N PHE A 93 -12.08 -0.40 -8.23
CA PHE A 93 -13.03 -0.94 -9.20
C PHE A 93 -14.51 -0.73 -8.81
N GLU A 94 -14.79 -0.14 -7.64
CA GLU A 94 -16.17 0.04 -7.14
C GLU A 94 -17.04 0.98 -7.98
N GLU A 95 -16.46 1.89 -8.78
CA GLU A 95 -17.23 2.82 -9.62
C GLU A 95 -17.97 2.15 -10.80
N GLN A 96 -17.92 0.82 -10.92
CA GLN A 96 -18.59 0.07 -11.96
C GLN A 96 -20.05 -0.23 -11.59
N LYS A 97 -20.96 0.56 -12.16
CA LYS A 97 -22.42 0.46 -11.96
C LYS A 97 -22.96 -0.99 -12.05
N PRO A 98 -23.99 -1.36 -11.26
CA PRO A 98 -24.45 -2.73 -11.04
C PRO A 98 -24.93 -3.48 -12.30
N PHE A 99 -25.38 -2.79 -13.36
CA PHE A 99 -25.76 -3.43 -14.64
C PHE A 99 -24.57 -4.01 -15.44
N SER A 100 -23.34 -3.68 -15.05
CA SER A 100 -22.12 -4.08 -15.74
C SER A 100 -21.30 -5.14 -15.00
N SER A 101 -21.79 -5.69 -13.87
CA SER A 101 -21.05 -6.63 -13.02
C SER A 101 -20.53 -7.87 -13.77
N TRP A 102 -21.32 -8.47 -14.66
CA TRP A 102 -20.85 -9.66 -15.41
C TRP A 102 -19.95 -9.31 -16.60
N ILE A 103 -20.32 -8.31 -17.40
CA ILE A 103 -19.53 -7.87 -18.56
C ILE A 103 -18.20 -7.28 -18.12
N ASN A 104 -18.18 -6.54 -17.00
CA ASN A 104 -16.95 -6.01 -16.46
C ASN A 104 -16.15 -7.07 -15.72
N LYS A 105 -16.75 -8.06 -15.06
CA LYS A 105 -15.99 -9.24 -14.61
C LYS A 105 -15.25 -9.89 -15.79
N LEU A 106 -15.92 -10.05 -16.94
CA LEU A 106 -15.30 -10.55 -18.16
C LEU A 106 -14.23 -9.59 -18.70
N LYS A 107 -14.48 -8.28 -18.70
CA LYS A 107 -13.53 -7.26 -19.19
C LYS A 107 -12.30 -7.12 -18.29
N VAL A 108 -12.47 -7.15 -16.97
CA VAL A 108 -11.39 -7.18 -15.97
C VAL A 108 -10.62 -8.48 -16.11
N LYS A 109 -11.31 -9.63 -16.22
CA LYS A 109 -10.67 -10.93 -16.50
C LYS A 109 -9.90 -10.93 -17.83
N TYR A 110 -10.41 -10.26 -18.86
CA TYR A 110 -9.77 -10.16 -20.17
C TYR A 110 -8.59 -9.18 -20.20
N LEU A 111 -8.70 -8.03 -19.53
CA LEU A 111 -7.64 -7.02 -19.45
C LEU A 111 -6.51 -7.43 -18.49
N MET A 112 -6.84 -8.09 -17.38
CA MET A 112 -5.90 -8.46 -16.32
C MET A 112 -5.39 -9.91 -16.43
N LYS A 113 -5.98 -10.73 -17.32
CA LYS A 113 -5.71 -12.17 -17.48
C LYS A 113 -5.83 -13.01 -16.18
N GLN A 114 -6.40 -12.45 -15.11
CA GLN A 114 -6.59 -13.08 -13.81
C GLN A 114 -7.95 -12.70 -13.21
N GLU A 115 -8.46 -13.52 -12.30
CA GLU A 115 -9.64 -13.18 -11.51
C GLU A 115 -9.21 -12.18 -10.42
N VAL A 116 -9.28 -10.89 -10.74
CA VAL A 116 -9.13 -9.85 -9.73
C VAL A 116 -10.36 -9.92 -8.83
N PRO A 117 -10.21 -10.28 -7.54
CA PRO A 117 -11.36 -10.27 -6.66
C PRO A 117 -11.85 -8.83 -6.58
N PHE A 118 -13.12 -8.63 -6.90
CA PHE A 118 -13.79 -7.33 -7.06
C PHE A 118 -13.95 -6.57 -5.72
N SER A 119 -13.13 -6.91 -4.71
CA SER A 119 -13.34 -6.62 -3.29
C SER A 119 -12.33 -5.64 -2.68
N TRP A 120 -11.40 -5.11 -3.48
CA TRP A 120 -10.40 -4.13 -3.01
C TRP A 120 -10.97 -2.71 -2.93
N SER A 121 -12.06 -2.54 -2.18
CA SER A 121 -12.63 -1.22 -1.93
C SER A 121 -11.65 -0.37 -1.12
N ILE A 122 -11.81 0.95 -1.22
CA ILE A 122 -11.09 1.91 -0.37
C ILE A 122 -11.32 1.54 1.10
N ASP A 123 -12.56 1.21 1.47
CA ASP A 123 -12.95 0.86 2.83
C ASP A 123 -12.29 -0.44 3.31
N TYR A 124 -12.18 -1.45 2.44
CA TYR A 124 -11.56 -2.72 2.78
C TYR A 124 -10.06 -2.55 3.07
N ILE A 125 -9.36 -1.82 2.19
CA ILE A 125 -7.94 -1.52 2.40
C ILE A 125 -7.73 -0.65 3.64
N ALA A 126 -8.59 0.36 3.86
CA ALA A 126 -8.53 1.21 5.04
C ALA A 126 -8.71 0.40 6.33
N ASN A 127 -9.66 -0.53 6.36
CA ASN A 127 -9.89 -1.42 7.50
C ASN A 127 -8.70 -2.35 7.78
N ILE A 128 -8.03 -2.87 6.73
CA ILE A 128 -6.80 -3.66 6.92
C ILE A 128 -5.70 -2.80 7.54
N ILE A 129 -5.52 -1.57 7.07
CA ILE A 129 -4.52 -0.63 7.58
C ILE A 129 -4.77 -0.33 9.07
N GLU A 130 -6.01 0.02 9.42
CA GLU A 130 -6.40 0.35 10.79
C GLU A 130 -6.24 -0.86 11.74
N LYS A 131 -6.69 -2.05 11.33
CA LYS A 131 -6.50 -3.30 12.09
C LYS A 131 -5.03 -3.62 12.38
N ASN A 132 -4.13 -3.09 11.57
CA ASN A 132 -2.69 -3.26 11.71
C ASN A 132 -2.02 -2.07 12.42
N ASP A 133 -2.75 -1.25 13.18
CA ASP A 133 -2.19 -0.09 13.93
C ASP A 133 -1.36 0.86 13.05
N LEU A 134 -1.80 1.03 11.80
CA LEU A 134 -1.20 1.97 10.86
C LEU A 134 -2.17 3.14 10.64
N LEU A 135 -1.61 4.33 10.42
CA LEU A 135 -2.39 5.54 10.18
C LEU A 135 -2.34 5.95 8.71
N ILE A 136 -3.47 6.22 8.08
CA ILE A 136 -3.51 6.86 6.76
C ILE A 136 -3.31 8.37 6.97
N ASP A 137 -2.14 8.88 6.58
CA ASP A 137 -1.80 10.31 6.65
C ASP A 137 -2.37 11.09 5.47
N LYS A 138 -2.29 10.51 4.26
CA LYS A 138 -2.86 11.12 3.05
C LYS A 138 -3.60 10.10 2.19
N ASN A 139 -4.70 10.54 1.61
CA ASN A 139 -5.46 9.82 0.61
C ASN A 139 -5.65 10.70 -0.62
N ILE A 140 -5.13 10.26 -1.77
CA ILE A 140 -5.26 10.94 -3.05
C ILE A 140 -5.99 10.01 -4.02
N VAL A 141 -7.12 10.50 -4.54
CA VAL A 141 -7.90 9.82 -5.57
C VAL A 141 -7.61 10.46 -6.92
N ILE A 142 -6.91 9.73 -7.78
CA ILE A 142 -6.65 10.16 -9.15
C ILE A 142 -7.72 9.55 -10.05
N LYS A 143 -8.69 10.37 -10.44
CA LYS A 143 -9.74 9.98 -11.40
C LYS A 143 -9.10 9.79 -12.77
N THR A 144 -8.93 8.54 -13.18
CA THR A 144 -8.60 8.19 -14.57
C THR A 144 -9.87 7.70 -15.27
N HIS A 145 -9.84 7.49 -16.59
CA HIS A 145 -10.97 6.88 -17.33
C HIS A 145 -11.15 5.41 -16.91
N GLN A 146 -11.70 5.19 -15.71
CA GLN A 146 -12.08 3.94 -15.03
C GLN A 146 -11.18 2.71 -15.28
N PRO A 147 -10.48 2.18 -14.26
CA PRO A 147 -10.64 2.43 -12.82
C PRO A 147 -9.95 3.69 -12.28
N SER A 148 -10.44 4.23 -11.17
CA SER A 148 -9.76 5.31 -10.42
C SER A 148 -8.49 4.75 -9.76
N LEU A 149 -7.39 5.50 -9.78
CA LEU A 149 -6.16 5.13 -9.08
C LEU A 149 -6.18 5.78 -7.70
N ILE A 150 -6.03 4.97 -6.66
CA ILE A 150 -5.97 5.42 -5.26
C ILE A 150 -4.53 5.41 -4.80
N TYR A 151 -4.15 6.42 -4.04
CA TYR A 151 -2.86 6.53 -3.41
C TYR A 151 -3.03 6.83 -1.92
N PHE A 152 -2.44 5.99 -1.07
CA PHE A 152 -2.33 6.22 0.36
C PHE A 152 -0.88 6.47 0.76
N GLU A 153 -0.69 7.49 1.59
CA GLU A 153 0.50 7.65 2.44
C GLU A 153 0.11 7.14 3.83
N ILE A 154 0.79 6.10 4.30
CA ILE A 154 0.48 5.39 5.54
C ILE A 154 1.69 5.48 6.47
N ILE A 155 1.48 5.69 7.75
CA ILE A 155 2.53 5.86 8.76
C ILE A 155 2.41 4.75 9.82
N LYS A 156 3.55 4.15 10.18
CA LYS A 156 3.65 3.28 11.37
C LYS A 156 4.01 4.14 12.58
N LEU A 157 3.07 4.35 13.47
CA LEU A 157 3.28 5.20 14.64
C LEU A 157 4.19 4.52 15.68
N GLU A 158 4.82 5.33 16.53
CA GLU A 158 5.36 4.85 17.79
C GLU A 158 4.20 4.49 18.74
N ASN A 159 4.33 3.39 19.49
CA ASN A 159 3.29 2.81 20.36
C ASN A 159 2.59 3.81 21.30
N ASP A 160 3.18 4.98 21.56
CA ASP A 160 2.64 6.00 22.46
C ASP A 160 1.74 7.04 21.76
N GLN A 161 1.61 7.00 20.43
CA GLN A 161 0.83 8.00 19.66
C GLN A 161 -0.56 7.51 19.24
N PHE A 162 -0.87 6.22 19.40
CA PHE A 162 -2.18 5.67 19.08
C PHE A 162 -2.93 5.38 20.38
N ASN A 163 -3.59 6.40 20.93
CA ASN A 163 -4.63 6.22 21.94
C ASN A 163 -5.99 6.39 21.25
N PRO A 164 -6.58 5.32 20.68
CA PRO A 164 -7.76 5.46 19.83
C PRO A 164 -9.02 5.96 20.56
N ARG A 165 -9.01 6.12 21.90
CA ARG A 165 -10.09 6.75 22.68
C ARG A 165 -9.58 7.35 24.00
N GLU A 166 -9.32 8.64 24.04
CA GLU A 166 -9.71 9.39 25.25
C GLU A 166 -11.19 9.70 25.08
N GLU A 167 -12.04 8.92 25.76
CA GLU A 167 -13.45 9.28 25.92
C GLU A 167 -13.51 10.68 26.54
N ILE A 168 -14.07 11.63 25.80
CA ILE A 168 -14.37 12.96 26.32
C ILE A 168 -15.23 12.75 27.57
N PRO A 169 -14.79 13.15 28.77
CA PRO A 169 -15.64 13.01 29.94
C PRO A 169 -16.91 13.83 29.71
N HIS A 170 -18.04 13.14 29.68
CA HIS A 170 -19.35 13.77 29.72
C HIS A 170 -19.47 14.50 31.06
N PHE A 171 -19.22 15.80 31.06
CA PHE A 171 -19.63 16.68 32.15
C PHE A 171 -21.16 16.81 32.09
N PHE A 172 -21.85 16.12 32.99
CA PHE A 172 -23.23 16.42 33.38
C PHE A 172 -23.25 17.56 34.40
#